data_AF-A0A928EL88-F1
#
_entry.id   AF-A0A928EL88-F1
#
_cell.length_a   1.000
_cell.length_b   1.000
_cell.length_c   1.000
_cell.angle_alpha   90.00
_cell.angle_beta   90.00
_cell.angle_gamma   90.00
#
_symmetry.space_group_name_H-M   'P 1'
#
loop_
_entity.id
_entity.type
_entity.pdbx_description
1 polymer ?
#
loop_
_entity_poly.entity_id
_entity_poly.type
_entity_poly.pdbx_seq_one_letter_code
_entity_poly.pdbx_strand_id
1 'polypeptide(L)' 'MEKAKIDRINELGRIAKERELTEEEISERAALREEYIKFFRSSLRGESGKKE' A
#
# COMPACT_ATOMS: atom_id res chain seq x y z
N MET A 1 5.64 7.59 2.27
CA MET A 1 4.54 6.87 2.95
C MET A 1 5.09 6.29 4.23
N GLU A 2 4.32 6.30 5.30
CA GLU A 2 4.74 5.79 6.60
C GLU A 2 4.66 4.27 6.66
N LYS A 3 5.57 3.62 7.40
CA LYS A 3 5.54 2.16 7.60
C LYS A 3 4.22 1.67 8.19
N ALA A 4 3.59 2.46 9.06
CA ALA A 4 2.30 2.14 9.66
C ALA A 4 1.19 1.90 8.60
N LYS A 5 1.16 2.70 7.53
CA LYS A 5 0.18 2.54 6.44
C LYS A 5 0.41 1.28 5.62
N ILE A 6 1.69 0.92 5.42
CA ILE A 6 2.07 -0.33 4.73
C ILE A 6 1.68 -1.54 5.57
N ASP A 7 1.92 -1.48 6.87
CA ASP A 7 1.54 -2.54 7.81
C ASP A 7 0.02 -2.76 7.80
N ARG A 8 -0.76 -1.66 7.80
CA ARG A 8 -2.22 -1.70 7.67
C ARG A 8 -2.69 -2.36 6.36
N ILE A 9 -2.06 -2.07 5.22
CA ILE A 9 -2.36 -2.76 3.94
C ILE A 9 -2.11 -4.27 4.04
N ASN A 10 -1.03 -4.68 4.73
CA ASN A 10 -0.70 -6.09 4.93
C ASN A 10 -1.68 -6.78 5.89
N GLU A 11 -2.08 -6.10 6.96
CA GLU A 11 -3.09 -6.57 7.92
C GLU A 11 -4.44 -6.79 7.23
N LEU A 12 -4.94 -5.80 6.48
CA LEU A 12 -6.14 -5.95 5.65
C LEU A 12 -5.98 -7.07 4.61
N GLY A 13 -4.77 -7.26 4.09
CA GLY A 13 -4.46 -8.38 3.19
C GLY A 13 -4.51 -9.76 3.85
N ARG A 14 -4.13 -9.86 5.13
CA ARG A 14 -4.26 -11.09 5.93
C ARG A 14 -5.71 -11.37 6.28
N ILE A 15 -6.42 -10.34 6.75
CA ILE A 15 -7.86 -10.44 7.03
C ILE A 15 -8.60 -10.91 5.79
N ALA A 16 -8.31 -10.36 4.60
CA ALA A 16 -8.91 -10.78 3.33
C ALA A 16 -8.68 -12.26 2.95
N LYS A 17 -7.63 -12.89 3.50
CA LYS A 17 -7.35 -14.32 3.28
C LYS A 17 -8.10 -15.20 4.27
N GLU A 18 -8.37 -14.69 5.47
CA GLU A 18 -9.08 -15.42 6.53
C GLU A 18 -10.61 -15.23 6.41
N ARG A 19 -11.05 -14.04 6.02
CA ARG A 19 -12.46 -13.66 5.80
C ARG A 19 -12.59 -12.65 4.68
N GLU A 20 -13.80 -12.47 4.17
CA GLU A 20 -14.07 -11.34 3.28
C GLU A 20 -13.94 -10.01 4.04
N LEU A 21 -13.31 -9.04 3.38
CA LEU A 21 -13.24 -7.67 3.88
C LEU A 21 -14.61 -7.01 3.74
N THR A 22 -14.97 -6.21 4.73
CA THR A 22 -16.14 -5.34 4.62
C THR A 22 -15.89 -4.22 3.61
N GLU A 23 -16.96 -3.59 3.11
CA GLU A 23 -16.84 -2.48 2.16
C GLU A 23 -15.96 -1.34 2.70
N GLU A 24 -16.04 -1.06 4.01
CA GLU A 24 -15.18 -0.07 4.68
C GLU A 24 -13.70 -0.46 4.61
N GLU A 25 -13.37 -1.71 4.91
CA GLU A 25 -12.01 -2.25 4.86
C GLU A 25 -11.45 -2.30 3.43
N ILE A 26 -12.31 -2.61 2.44
CA ILE A 26 -11.94 -2.58 1.02
C ILE A 26 -11.61 -1.15 0.59
N SER A 27 -12.46 -0.19 0.97
CA SER A 27 -12.25 1.22 0.69
C SER A 27 -10.97 1.74 1.33
N GLU A 28 -10.73 1.40 2.60
CA GLU A 28 -9.50 1.75 3.33
C GLU A 28 -8.27 1.16 2.65
N ARG A 29 -8.29 -0.13 2.32
CA ARG A 29 -7.20 -0.81 1.61
C ARG A 29 -6.92 -0.19 0.24
N ALA A 30 -7.97 0.19 -0.49
CA ALA A 30 -7.86 0.81 -1.82
C ALA A 30 -7.22 2.20 -1.72
N ALA A 31 -7.70 3.04 -0.80
CA ALA A 31 -7.15 4.37 -0.55
C ALA A 31 -5.67 4.30 -0.14
N LEU A 32 -5.32 3.40 0.77
CA LEU A 32 -3.94 3.19 1.21
C LEU A 32 -3.05 2.68 0.06
N ARG A 33 -3.54 1.75 -0.77
CA ARG A 33 -2.80 1.27 -1.95
C ARG A 33 -2.57 2.38 -2.97
N GLU A 34 -3.54 3.25 -3.22
CA GLU A 34 -3.37 4.35 -4.15
C GLU A 34 -2.28 5.32 -3.67
N GLU A 35 -2.28 5.65 -2.38
CA GLU A 35 -1.24 6.49 -1.78
C GLU A 35 0.14 5.81 -1.83
N TYR A 36 0.20 4.49 -1.58
CA TYR A 36 1.44 3.71 -1.72
C TYR A 36 1.96 3.77 -3.16
N ILE A 37 1.11 3.56 -4.16
CA ILE A 37 1.50 3.59 -5.57
C ILE A 37 1.98 4.99 -5.97
N LYS A 38 1.30 6.06 -5.53
CA LYS A 38 1.73 7.45 -5.79
C LYS A 38 3.10 7.71 -5.18
N PHE A 39 3.29 7.35 -3.92
CA PHE A 39 4.58 7.49 -3.24
C PHE A 39 5.68 6.66 -3.90
N PHE A 40 5.40 5.39 -4.20
CA PHE A 40 6.33 4.47 -4.84
C PHE A 40 6.71 4.89 -6.27
N ARG A 41 5.74 5.36 -7.08
CA ARG A 41 6.01 5.94 -8.41
C ARG A 41 6.86 7.21 -8.34
N SER A 42 6.74 7.98 -7.27
CA SER A 42 7.60 9.14 -7.02
C SER A 42 9.03 8.70 -6.64
N SER A 43 9.16 7.66 -5.80
CA SER A 43 10.47 7.11 -5.39
C SER A 43 11.20 6.44 -6.56
N LEU A 44 10.51 5.59 -7.34
CA LEU A 44 11.07 4.86 -8.47
C LEU A 44 11.62 5.77 -9.59
N ARG A 45 11.00 6.95 -9.80
CA ARG A 45 11.50 7.93 -10.76
C ARG A 45 12.80 8.59 -10.30
N GLY A 46 13.10 8.59 -9.00
CA GLY A 46 14.38 9.03 -8.45
C GLY A 46 15.47 7.95 -8.47
N GLU A 47 15.10 6.67 -8.39
CA GLU A 47 16.03 5.54 -8.31
C GLU A 47 16.50 4.97 -9.66
N SER A 48 16.05 5.53 -10.78
CA SER A 48 16.60 5.17 -12.11
C SER A 48 17.98 5.80 -12.41
N GLY A 49 18.55 6.55 -11.46
CA GLY A 49 19.80 7.30 -11.63
C GLY A 49 21.03 6.80 -10.84
N LYS A 50 20.94 5.70 -10.10
CA LYS A 50 22.13 5.11 -9.42
C LYS A 50 22.41 3.70 -9.91
N LYS A 51 23.03 3.62 -11.09
CA LYS A 51 24.09 2.63 -11.33
C LYS A 51 25.40 3.33 -10.99
N GLU A 52 26.00 2.97 -9.87
CA GLU A 52 27.44 3.15 -9.63
C GLU A 52 28.06 1.74 -9.55
#